data_AF-A0A1F7UXJ3-F1
#
_entry.id   AF-A0A1F7UXJ3-F1
#
_cell.length_a   1.000
_cell.length_b   1.000
_cell.length_c   1.000
_cell.angle_alpha   90.00
_cell.angle_beta   90.00
_cell.angle_gamma   90.00
#
_symmetry.space_group_name_H-M   'P 1'
#
loop_
_entity.id
_entity.type
_entity.pdbx_description
1 polymer ?
#
loop_
_entity_poly.entity_id
_entity_poly.type
_entity_poly.pdbx_seq_one_letter_code
_entity_poly.pdbx_strand_id
1 'polypeptide(L)'
;MKSEIKSFRDLIVWQKSSNLATLIYGITNDFPKSEMYGLTSQMRRAVVSVSSNIAEGFKRNSRKEKVQFYTMAYGSLSELESQIDISKNLHYLLESQYQTIIEAINEASRLLDGIIRATNRTHNDRFFSPAISVLLAVAISVFYIQYSIFPTAPAGAVSSVRLFFIPENSEVVAGDIIKSDIWVDTQGNTINAVDISVSYDSMVELLSAEKNDSILNLWVEEPSFSDTTRRAKFTGGRTGGFEGRGIIGQLYWRNENAGGKATLGFDESSVVLLNDGLGTPAELERRQSDYNILAKGEGLLNLSSASHPDENKWYNQPFVRLSWPTIEGAIYSYLVTRDPAQLPDDTLDEPVGNIKLSDLTDGVYYFKLKQKKLGEEGWSSVVSRQIKIDKTPPEFIEAKISRDSELVQNKYFASFAANDKASIARYEIIEGDSAPEPILQPPFILKNQDRSVAVTIRAIDAAGNYKDIIIPALTWWQRPSIILYVKIGLIVGLALIAAVIIIVIIRRKKSI
;
A
#
# COMPACT_ATOMS: atom_id res chain seq x y z
N MET A 1 -7.02 12.35 -43.57
CA MET A 1 -7.08 12.91 -42.21
C MET A 1 -7.12 11.73 -41.25
N LYS A 2 -6.06 11.43 -40.49
CA LYS A 2 -6.13 10.36 -39.48
C LYS A 2 -7.06 10.85 -38.38
N SER A 3 -8.13 10.12 -38.10
CA SER A 3 -9.04 10.42 -37.00
C SER A 3 -8.25 10.46 -35.69
N GLU A 4 -8.49 11.49 -34.89
CA GLU A 4 -7.92 11.63 -33.56
C GLU A 4 -8.42 10.46 -32.69
N ILE A 5 -7.48 9.71 -32.09
CA ILE A 5 -7.80 8.57 -31.21
C ILE A 5 -8.14 9.15 -29.83
N LYS A 6 -9.42 9.13 -29.47
CA LYS A 6 -9.94 9.67 -28.18
C LYS A 6 -10.35 8.56 -27.22
N SER A 7 -10.58 7.37 -27.74
CA SER A 7 -11.07 6.21 -27.02
C SER A 7 -10.30 4.96 -27.44
N PHE A 8 -10.20 3.98 -26.54
CA PHE A 8 -9.67 2.65 -26.90
C PHE A 8 -10.49 2.00 -28.01
N ARG A 9 -11.76 2.41 -28.17
CA ARG A 9 -12.66 1.96 -29.24
C ARG A 9 -12.18 2.41 -30.64
N ASP A 10 -11.38 3.46 -30.70
CA ASP A 10 -10.78 3.94 -31.95
C ASP A 10 -9.54 3.12 -32.35
N LEU A 11 -9.04 2.25 -31.46
CA LEU A 11 -7.93 1.36 -31.76
C LEU A 11 -8.40 0.17 -32.58
N ILE A 12 -7.87 0.03 -33.79
CA ILE A 12 -8.15 -1.12 -34.68
C ILE A 12 -7.80 -2.44 -33.97
N VAL A 13 -6.70 -2.48 -33.20
CA VAL A 13 -6.31 -3.66 -32.42
C VAL A 13 -7.40 -4.07 -31.42
N TRP A 14 -8.04 -3.10 -30.75
CA TRP A 14 -9.12 -3.39 -29.81
C TRP A 14 -10.37 -3.91 -30.55
N GLN A 15 -10.75 -3.28 -31.66
CA GLN A 15 -11.91 -3.69 -32.46
C GLN A 15 -11.76 -5.14 -32.95
N LYS A 16 -10.57 -5.49 -33.45
CA LYS A 16 -10.27 -6.85 -33.91
C LYS A 16 -10.27 -7.86 -32.78
N SER A 17 -9.68 -7.54 -31.62
CA SER A 17 -9.72 -8.41 -30.44
C SER A 17 -11.14 -8.59 -29.87
N SER A 18 -11.97 -7.55 -29.91
CA SER A 18 -13.38 -7.63 -29.46
C SER A 18 -14.23 -8.49 -30.41
N ASN A 19 -14.01 -8.38 -31.73
CA ASN A 19 -14.65 -9.25 -32.72
C ASN A 19 -14.19 -10.71 -32.57
N LEU A 20 -12.90 -10.94 -32.31
CA LEU A 20 -12.37 -12.26 -32.01
C LEU A 20 -13.03 -12.88 -30.78
N ALA A 21 -13.30 -12.09 -29.73
CA ALA A 21 -14.05 -12.58 -28.57
C ALA A 21 -15.45 -13.07 -28.95
N THR A 22 -16.17 -12.33 -29.78
CA THR A 22 -17.51 -12.73 -30.25
C THR A 22 -17.45 -14.01 -31.08
N LEU A 23 -16.45 -14.14 -31.94
CA LEU A 23 -16.20 -15.33 -32.75
C LEU A 23 -15.97 -16.58 -31.87
N ILE A 24 -15.09 -16.47 -30.86
CA ILE A 24 -14.79 -17.56 -29.92
C ILE A 24 -16.03 -17.94 -29.11
N TYR A 25 -16.84 -16.99 -28.64
CA TYR A 25 -18.08 -17.29 -27.95
C TYR A 25 -19.06 -18.07 -28.83
N GLY A 26 -19.17 -17.69 -30.11
CA GLY A 26 -20.00 -18.39 -31.09
C GLY A 26 -19.57 -19.84 -31.28
N ILE A 27 -18.29 -20.08 -31.57
CA ILE A 27 -17.75 -21.41 -31.86
C ILE A 27 -17.77 -22.33 -30.63
N THR A 28 -17.46 -21.80 -29.45
CA THR A 28 -17.44 -22.61 -28.23
C THR A 28 -18.83 -23.01 -27.74
N ASN A 29 -19.92 -22.52 -28.35
CA ASN A 29 -21.26 -23.02 -28.06
C ASN A 29 -21.48 -24.45 -28.58
N ASP A 30 -20.74 -24.84 -29.63
CA ASP A 30 -20.85 -26.16 -30.25
C ASP A 30 -19.91 -27.19 -29.60
N PHE A 31 -19.11 -26.77 -28.61
CA PHE A 31 -18.21 -27.67 -27.89
C PHE A 31 -18.99 -28.67 -27.02
N PRO A 32 -18.42 -29.85 -26.72
CA PRO A 32 -19.05 -30.80 -25.81
C PRO A 32 -19.38 -30.15 -24.47
N LYS A 33 -20.57 -30.45 -23.92
CA LYS A 33 -21.00 -29.89 -22.62
C LYS A 33 -20.03 -30.19 -21.48
N SER A 34 -19.25 -31.27 -21.56
CA SER A 34 -18.21 -31.61 -20.60
C SER A 34 -17.08 -30.57 -20.54
N GLU A 35 -16.85 -29.81 -21.62
CA GLU A 35 -15.81 -28.78 -21.70
C GLU A 35 -16.29 -27.39 -21.26
N MET A 36 -17.53 -27.26 -20.81
CA MET A 36 -18.12 -25.98 -20.41
C MET A 36 -17.26 -25.27 -19.34
N TYR A 37 -16.76 -26.03 -18.36
CA TYR A 37 -15.84 -25.53 -17.33
C TYR A 37 -14.35 -25.78 -17.64
N GLY A 38 -14.07 -26.51 -18.73
CA GLY A 38 -12.74 -26.81 -19.24
C GLY A 38 -12.30 -25.80 -20.30
N LEU A 39 -12.06 -26.27 -21.52
CA LEU A 39 -11.56 -25.45 -22.62
C LEU A 39 -12.49 -24.26 -22.96
N THR A 40 -13.81 -24.46 -22.89
CA THR A 40 -14.78 -23.40 -23.21
C THR A 40 -14.61 -22.18 -22.31
N SER A 41 -14.56 -22.40 -20.99
CA SER A 41 -14.39 -21.32 -20.01
C SER A 41 -13.01 -20.68 -20.09
N GLN A 42 -11.96 -21.47 -20.33
CA GLN A 42 -10.59 -20.94 -20.45
C GLN A 42 -10.43 -20.05 -21.69
N MET A 43 -10.88 -20.52 -22.85
CA MET A 43 -10.81 -19.76 -24.11
C MET A 43 -11.61 -18.46 -24.06
N ARG A 44 -12.83 -18.51 -23.50
CA ARG A 44 -13.67 -17.32 -23.33
C ARG A 44 -13.04 -16.28 -22.40
N ARG A 45 -12.35 -16.71 -21.34
CA ARG A 45 -11.62 -15.79 -20.44
C ARG A 45 -10.37 -15.22 -21.11
N ALA A 46 -9.58 -16.07 -21.76
CA ALA A 46 -8.38 -15.65 -22.48
C ALA A 46 -8.71 -14.60 -23.55
N VAL A 47 -9.69 -14.85 -24.41
CA VAL A 47 -10.03 -13.91 -25.50
C VAL A 47 -10.63 -12.58 -25.00
N VAL A 48 -11.43 -12.61 -23.93
CA VAL A 48 -11.96 -11.37 -23.31
C VAL A 48 -10.81 -10.56 -22.70
N SER A 49 -9.87 -11.24 -22.03
CA SER A 49 -8.67 -10.64 -21.43
C SER A 49 -7.85 -9.86 -22.45
N VAL A 50 -7.74 -10.32 -23.70
CA VAL A 50 -7.03 -9.58 -24.77
C VAL A 50 -7.62 -8.17 -24.94
N SER A 51 -8.92 -8.07 -25.18
CA SER A 51 -9.59 -6.78 -25.40
C SER A 51 -9.63 -5.90 -24.15
N SER A 52 -9.78 -6.49 -22.97
CA SER A 52 -9.78 -5.79 -21.68
C SER A 52 -8.42 -5.17 -21.38
N ASN A 53 -7.33 -5.92 -21.56
CA ASN A 53 -5.98 -5.42 -21.34
C ASN A 53 -5.60 -4.33 -22.36
N ILE A 54 -6.07 -4.40 -23.61
CA ILE A 54 -5.89 -3.31 -24.58
C ILE A 54 -6.60 -2.03 -24.11
N ALA A 55 -7.85 -2.15 -23.65
CA ALA A 55 -8.62 -1.00 -23.16
C ALA A 55 -7.99 -0.39 -21.91
N GLU A 56 -7.51 -1.23 -21.00
CA GLU A 56 -6.84 -0.81 -19.77
C GLU A 56 -5.49 -0.15 -20.07
N GLY A 57 -4.67 -0.76 -20.93
CA GLY A 57 -3.42 -0.18 -21.41
C GLY A 57 -3.61 1.18 -22.09
N PHE A 58 -4.67 1.37 -22.87
CA PHE A 58 -4.97 2.67 -23.47
C PHE A 58 -5.20 3.77 -22.43
N LYS A 59 -5.82 3.43 -21.29
CA LYS A 59 -6.15 4.34 -20.19
C LYS A 59 -4.99 4.66 -19.26
N ARG A 60 -3.86 3.94 -19.34
CA ARG A 60 -2.68 4.24 -18.52
C ARG A 60 -1.98 5.51 -18.98
N ASN A 61 -1.35 6.22 -18.06
CA ASN A 61 -0.66 7.48 -18.37
C ASN A 61 0.79 7.23 -18.79
N SER A 62 1.48 6.28 -18.15
CA SER A 62 2.88 6.00 -18.47
C SER A 62 3.02 5.02 -19.64
N ARG A 63 3.99 5.29 -20.51
CA ARG A 63 4.35 4.42 -21.63
C ARG A 63 4.66 2.98 -21.18
N LYS A 64 5.37 2.85 -20.05
CA LYS A 64 5.78 1.55 -19.50
C LYS A 64 4.58 0.71 -19.08
N GLU A 65 3.60 1.31 -18.41
CA GLU A 65 2.36 0.62 -18.07
C GLU A 65 1.54 0.28 -19.32
N LYS A 66 1.41 1.20 -20.29
CA LYS A 66 0.73 0.88 -21.57
C LYS A 66 1.31 -0.37 -22.21
N VAL A 67 2.64 -0.42 -22.31
CA VAL A 67 3.36 -1.57 -22.86
C VAL A 67 3.12 -2.83 -22.04
N GLN A 68 3.16 -2.76 -20.70
CA GLN A 68 2.90 -3.91 -19.84
C GLN A 68 1.50 -4.51 -20.11
N PHE A 69 0.46 -3.68 -20.16
CA PHE A 69 -0.90 -4.13 -20.47
C PHE A 69 -1.02 -4.69 -21.89
N TYR A 70 -0.40 -4.06 -22.88
CA TYR A 70 -0.39 -4.61 -24.24
C TYR A 70 0.36 -5.94 -24.32
N THR A 71 1.43 -6.13 -23.55
CA THR A 71 2.15 -7.40 -23.44
C THR A 71 1.29 -8.48 -22.75
N MET A 72 0.52 -8.11 -21.71
CA MET A 72 -0.45 -9.02 -21.09
C MET A 72 -1.55 -9.45 -22.08
N ALA A 73 -2.05 -8.50 -22.89
CA ALA A 73 -2.99 -8.80 -23.96
C ALA A 73 -2.39 -9.78 -24.99
N TYR A 74 -1.11 -9.61 -25.34
CA TYR A 74 -0.39 -10.53 -26.21
C TYR A 74 -0.27 -11.93 -25.58
N GLY A 75 0.07 -12.01 -24.29
CA GLY A 75 0.12 -13.27 -23.55
C GLY A 75 -1.21 -14.03 -23.54
N SER A 76 -2.32 -13.32 -23.27
CA SER A 76 -3.67 -13.92 -23.35
C SER A 76 -4.05 -14.36 -24.77
N LEU A 77 -3.56 -13.67 -25.81
CA LEU A 77 -3.79 -14.07 -27.19
C LEU A 77 -3.02 -15.35 -27.55
N SER A 78 -1.78 -15.49 -27.09
CA SER A 78 -0.99 -16.73 -27.24
C SER A 78 -1.57 -17.90 -26.46
N GLU A 79 -2.15 -17.65 -25.28
CA GLU A 79 -2.88 -18.67 -24.53
C GLU A 79 -4.09 -19.18 -25.32
N LEU A 80 -4.88 -18.27 -25.90
CA LEU A 80 -6.01 -18.61 -26.75
C LEU A 80 -5.58 -19.42 -27.98
N GLU A 81 -4.50 -19.02 -28.65
CA GLU A 81 -3.95 -19.72 -29.81
C GLU A 81 -3.62 -21.18 -29.48
N SER A 82 -2.93 -21.42 -28.36
CA SER A 82 -2.63 -22.77 -27.88
C SER A 82 -3.90 -23.59 -27.60
N GLN A 83 -4.92 -22.98 -27.00
CA GLN A 83 -6.20 -23.65 -26.73
C GLN A 83 -6.99 -23.96 -28.01
N ILE A 84 -6.83 -23.13 -29.06
CA ILE A 84 -7.41 -23.39 -30.39
C ILE A 84 -6.73 -24.58 -31.07
N ASP A 85 -5.40 -24.69 -30.99
CA ASP A 85 -4.66 -25.86 -31.49
C ASP A 85 -5.10 -27.14 -30.78
N ILE A 86 -5.24 -27.09 -29.46
CA ILE A 86 -5.74 -28.21 -28.65
C ILE A 86 -7.16 -28.58 -29.09
N SER A 87 -8.05 -27.60 -29.25
CA SER A 87 -9.44 -27.83 -29.64
C SER A 87 -9.55 -28.44 -31.05
N LYS A 88 -8.66 -28.07 -31.98
CA LYS A 88 -8.55 -28.70 -33.30
C LYS A 88 -8.12 -30.17 -33.17
N ASN A 89 -7.10 -30.44 -32.37
CA ASN A 89 -6.58 -31.80 -32.17
C ASN A 89 -7.58 -32.74 -31.48
N LEU A 90 -8.48 -32.18 -30.68
CA LEU A 90 -9.61 -32.88 -30.09
C LEU A 90 -10.82 -33.01 -31.03
N HIS A 91 -10.70 -32.52 -32.27
CA HIS A 91 -11.76 -32.50 -33.27
C HIS A 91 -13.01 -31.71 -32.83
N TYR A 92 -12.86 -30.72 -31.96
CA TYR A 92 -13.95 -29.81 -31.55
C TYR A 92 -14.14 -28.65 -32.54
N LEU A 93 -13.22 -28.48 -33.47
CA LEU A 93 -13.25 -27.46 -34.51
C LEU A 93 -13.21 -28.11 -35.90
N LEU A 94 -14.04 -27.61 -36.81
CA LEU A 94 -13.88 -27.87 -38.24
C LEU A 94 -12.64 -27.15 -38.76
N GLU A 95 -12.01 -27.71 -39.82
CA GLU A 95 -10.83 -27.10 -40.43
C GLU A 95 -11.09 -25.64 -40.87
N SER A 96 -12.27 -25.36 -41.42
CA SER A 96 -12.66 -24.00 -41.82
C SER A 96 -12.79 -23.02 -40.65
N GLN A 97 -13.30 -23.49 -39.50
CA GLN A 97 -13.40 -22.69 -38.28
C GLN A 97 -12.01 -22.41 -37.72
N TYR A 98 -11.15 -23.42 -37.66
CA TYR A 98 -9.77 -23.29 -37.22
C TYR A 98 -9.01 -22.24 -38.05
N GLN A 99 -9.05 -22.34 -39.38
CA GLN A 99 -8.36 -21.37 -40.26
C GLN A 99 -8.88 -19.94 -40.04
N THR A 100 -10.19 -19.76 -39.94
CA THR A 100 -10.81 -18.44 -39.69
C THR A 100 -10.32 -17.84 -38.36
N ILE A 101 -10.20 -18.65 -37.30
CA ILE A 101 -9.76 -18.18 -35.99
C ILE A 101 -8.26 -17.84 -36.00
N ILE A 102 -7.43 -18.69 -36.61
CA ILE A 102 -5.98 -18.47 -36.68
C ILE A 102 -5.66 -17.23 -37.51
N GLU A 103 -6.39 -16.97 -38.59
CA GLU A 103 -6.25 -15.71 -39.35
C GLU A 103 -6.57 -14.49 -38.47
N ALA A 104 -7.65 -14.55 -37.69
CA ALA A 104 -8.03 -13.47 -36.78
C ALA A 104 -7.03 -13.29 -35.61
N ILE A 105 -6.48 -14.38 -35.07
CA ILE A 105 -5.41 -14.36 -34.08
C ILE A 105 -4.16 -13.70 -34.67
N ASN A 106 -3.72 -14.12 -35.85
CA ASN A 106 -2.55 -13.56 -36.52
C ASN A 106 -2.71 -12.06 -36.83
N GLU A 107 -3.90 -11.64 -37.24
CA GLU A 107 -4.21 -10.22 -37.43
C GLU A 107 -4.10 -9.44 -36.11
N ALA A 108 -4.70 -9.95 -35.03
CA ALA A 108 -4.65 -9.34 -33.71
C ALA A 108 -3.20 -9.30 -33.14
N SER A 109 -2.43 -10.37 -33.31
CA SER A 109 -1.02 -10.46 -32.89
C SER A 109 -0.19 -9.40 -33.58
N ARG A 110 -0.31 -9.26 -34.92
CA ARG A 110 0.41 -8.23 -35.68
C ARG A 110 0.07 -6.80 -35.25
N LEU A 111 -1.20 -6.56 -34.93
CA LEU A 111 -1.68 -5.25 -34.48
C LEU A 111 -1.22 -4.93 -33.04
N LEU A 112 -1.23 -5.92 -32.14
CA LEU A 112 -0.69 -5.81 -30.78
C LEU A 112 0.82 -5.52 -30.81
N ASP A 113 1.55 -6.27 -31.62
CA ASP A 113 2.97 -6.02 -31.87
C ASP A 113 3.24 -4.61 -32.41
N GLY A 114 2.40 -4.15 -33.34
CA GLY A 114 2.45 -2.82 -33.91
C GLY A 114 2.26 -1.73 -32.85
N ILE A 115 1.25 -1.86 -31.98
CA ILE A 115 1.00 -0.87 -30.92
C ILE A 115 2.06 -0.93 -29.83
N ILE A 116 2.58 -2.11 -29.46
CA ILE A 116 3.69 -2.25 -28.51
C ILE A 116 4.93 -1.54 -29.05
N ARG A 117 5.31 -1.79 -30.32
CA ARG A 117 6.46 -1.11 -30.95
C ARG A 117 6.24 0.38 -31.12
N ALA A 118 5.07 0.81 -31.54
CA ALA A 118 4.76 2.23 -31.72
C ALA A 118 4.79 2.98 -30.39
N THR A 119 4.21 2.39 -29.35
CA THR A 119 4.29 2.89 -27.97
C THR A 119 5.73 2.89 -27.50
N ASN A 120 6.56 1.94 -27.97
CA ASN A 120 7.97 1.85 -27.64
C ASN A 120 8.94 2.72 -28.46
N ARG A 121 8.49 3.45 -29.49
CA ARG A 121 9.38 4.32 -30.26
C ARG A 121 9.64 5.62 -29.49
N THR A 122 10.92 5.95 -29.29
CA THR A 122 11.34 7.30 -28.95
C THR A 122 11.14 8.19 -30.17
N HIS A 123 10.45 9.33 -30.00
CA HIS A 123 10.35 10.33 -31.06
C HIS A 123 11.63 11.18 -31.07
N ASN A 124 12.78 10.56 -31.40
CA ASN A 124 13.94 11.31 -31.87
C ASN A 124 13.77 11.44 -33.40
N ASP A 125 14.08 12.63 -33.91
CA ASP A 125 13.99 13.03 -35.32
C ASP A 125 12.60 13.42 -35.83
N ARG A 126 12.32 14.73 -35.77
CA ARG A 126 11.82 15.53 -36.91
C ARG A 126 11.75 17.02 -36.54
N PHE A 127 12.34 17.83 -37.44
CA PHE A 127 12.26 19.30 -37.58
C PHE A 127 13.34 20.16 -36.90
N PHE A 128 14.57 20.12 -37.45
CA PHE A 128 15.28 21.38 -37.74
C PHE A 128 15.17 21.63 -39.25
N SER A 129 14.49 22.71 -39.64
CA SER A 129 14.61 23.32 -40.96
C SER A 129 14.84 24.83 -40.76
N PRO A 130 15.84 25.44 -41.41
CA PRO A 130 16.28 26.81 -41.16
C PRO A 130 15.27 27.91 -41.54
N ALA A 131 14.14 27.56 -42.18
CA ALA A 131 13.08 28.51 -42.49
C ALA A 131 12.21 28.91 -41.28
N ILE A 132 12.14 28.08 -40.23
CA ILE A 132 11.32 28.35 -39.04
C ILE A 132 12.02 29.33 -38.09
N SER A 133 13.36 29.32 -38.05
CA SER A 133 14.14 30.19 -37.16
C SER A 133 13.98 31.68 -37.49
N VAL A 134 13.77 32.02 -38.76
CA VAL A 134 13.62 33.42 -39.20
C VAL A 134 12.22 33.96 -38.90
N LEU A 135 11.17 33.14 -39.03
CA LEU A 135 9.80 33.53 -38.68
C LEU A 135 9.61 33.63 -37.16
N LEU A 136 10.28 32.76 -36.38
CA LEU A 136 10.23 32.80 -34.92
C LEU A 136 10.96 34.03 -34.36
N ALA A 137 12.08 34.45 -34.95
CA ALA A 137 12.80 35.65 -34.54
C ALA A 137 11.97 36.93 -34.77
N VAL A 138 11.23 37.02 -35.88
CA VAL A 138 10.35 38.17 -36.17
C VAL A 138 9.14 38.18 -35.22
N ALA A 139 8.55 37.02 -34.92
CA ALA A 139 7.44 36.91 -33.99
C ALA A 139 7.85 37.27 -32.54
N ILE A 140 9.03 36.83 -32.08
CA ILE A 140 9.56 37.17 -30.76
C ILE A 140 9.85 38.67 -30.63
N SER A 141 10.30 39.31 -31.73
CA SER A 141 10.57 40.76 -31.75
C SER A 141 9.29 41.60 -31.64
N VAL A 142 8.19 41.16 -32.27
CA VAL A 142 6.88 41.84 -32.19
C VAL A 142 6.22 41.58 -30.83
N PHE A 143 6.43 40.40 -30.23
CA PHE A 143 5.89 40.05 -28.91
C PHE A 143 6.59 40.82 -27.77
N TYR A 144 7.88 41.14 -27.90
CA TYR A 144 8.63 41.89 -26.87
C TYR A 144 8.25 43.39 -26.81
N ILE A 145 7.82 43.98 -27.94
CA ILE A 145 7.43 45.40 -27.99
C ILE A 145 6.01 45.61 -27.45
N GLN A 146 5.15 44.58 -27.48
CA GLN A 146 3.76 44.67 -27.02
C GLN A 146 3.58 44.38 -25.51
N TYR A 147 4.55 43.71 -24.87
CA TYR A 147 4.56 43.46 -23.42
C TYR A 147 5.18 44.59 -22.57
N SER A 148 5.71 45.66 -23.19
CA SER A 148 6.32 46.78 -22.46
C SER A 148 5.33 47.88 -22.02
N ILE A 149 4.03 47.74 -22.28
CA ILE A 149 3.04 48.78 -21.91
C ILE A 149 1.70 48.16 -21.46
N PHE A 150 1.70 47.28 -20.46
CA PHE A 150 0.51 47.01 -19.63
C PHE A 150 0.96 46.56 -18.24
N PRO A 151 0.55 47.22 -17.14
CA PRO A 151 0.84 46.74 -15.80
C PRO A 151 -0.13 45.59 -15.49
N THR A 152 0.35 44.34 -15.58
CA THR A 152 -0.42 43.17 -15.15
C THR A 152 -0.10 42.83 -13.70
N ALA A 153 -1.17 42.67 -12.91
CA ALA A 153 -1.18 42.24 -11.52
C ALA A 153 -0.37 40.94 -11.28
N PRO A 154 0.16 40.73 -10.05
CA PRO A 154 1.06 39.61 -9.76
C PRO A 154 0.35 38.25 -9.86
N ALA A 155 0.99 37.32 -10.58
CA ALA A 155 0.58 35.93 -10.68
C ALA A 155 0.81 35.19 -9.36
N GLY A 156 -0.19 34.40 -8.94
CA GLY A 156 -0.20 33.61 -7.72
C GLY A 156 0.80 32.45 -7.69
N ALA A 157 1.13 32.05 -6.46
CA ALA A 157 2.28 31.27 -6.01
C ALA A 157 2.50 29.89 -6.66
N VAL A 158 3.78 29.52 -6.79
CA VAL A 158 4.26 28.15 -6.97
C VAL A 158 3.80 27.31 -5.76
N SER A 159 3.18 26.14 -5.96
CA SER A 159 2.70 25.28 -4.88
C SER A 159 3.86 24.48 -4.28
N SER A 160 4.49 25.03 -3.24
CA SER A 160 5.55 24.37 -2.47
C SER A 160 5.00 23.23 -1.60
N VAL A 161 5.78 22.16 -1.42
CA VAL A 161 5.45 21.08 -0.48
C VAL A 161 5.63 21.63 0.95
N ARG A 162 4.61 21.49 1.80
CA ARG A 162 4.64 22.01 3.16
C ARG A 162 5.01 20.93 4.16
N LEU A 163 5.98 21.23 5.02
CA LEU A 163 6.33 20.48 6.22
C LEU A 163 5.87 21.25 7.45
N PHE A 164 5.20 20.58 8.37
CA PHE A 164 4.66 21.18 9.59
C PHE A 164 4.51 20.12 10.68
N PHE A 165 4.24 20.55 11.91
CA PHE A 165 3.99 19.63 13.03
C PHE A 165 2.53 19.66 13.45
N ILE A 166 2.04 18.58 14.05
CA ILE A 166 0.77 18.58 14.78
C ILE A 166 1.03 18.18 16.23
N PRO A 167 0.60 18.98 17.22
CA PRO A 167 -0.01 20.31 17.07
C PRO A 167 1.02 21.35 16.56
N GLU A 168 0.60 22.37 15.79
CA GLU A 168 1.51 23.45 15.34
C GLU A 168 1.86 24.40 16.51
N ASN A 169 0.87 24.72 17.34
CA ASN A 169 1.05 25.48 18.58
C ASN A 169 0.20 24.84 19.69
N SER A 170 0.75 24.68 20.89
CA SER A 170 0.00 24.11 22.02
C SER A 170 0.53 24.61 23.36
N GLU A 171 -0.32 24.56 24.37
CA GLU A 171 0.11 24.59 25.77
C GLU A 171 0.36 23.15 26.23
N VAL A 172 1.45 22.94 26.96
CA VAL A 172 1.89 21.62 27.45
C VAL A 172 2.35 21.74 28.89
N VAL A 173 2.23 20.69 29.68
CA VAL A 173 2.54 20.74 31.12
C VAL A 173 3.93 20.19 31.39
N ALA A 174 4.68 20.86 32.25
CA ALA A 174 5.99 20.39 32.69
C ALA A 174 5.91 18.98 33.32
N GLY A 175 6.79 18.09 32.87
CA GLY A 175 6.91 16.70 33.28
C GLY A 175 6.10 15.70 32.46
N ASP A 176 5.18 16.17 31.60
CA ASP A 176 4.39 15.28 30.74
C ASP A 176 5.16 14.89 29.47
N ILE A 177 4.87 13.69 28.96
CA ILE A 177 5.38 13.26 27.64
C ILE A 177 4.47 13.84 26.57
N ILE A 178 5.06 14.63 25.69
CA ILE A 178 4.39 15.35 24.63
C ILE A 178 4.69 14.62 23.33
N LYS A 179 3.63 14.41 22.53
CA LYS A 179 3.73 13.84 21.19
C LYS A 179 3.61 14.95 20.15
N SER A 180 4.53 14.97 19.20
CA SER A 180 4.54 15.87 18.05
C SER A 180 4.66 15.08 16.76
N ASP A 181 3.60 15.09 15.95
CA ASP A 181 3.60 14.44 14.64
C ASP A 181 4.27 15.33 13.60
N ILE A 182 5.14 14.75 12.77
CA ILE A 182 5.77 15.42 11.62
C ILE A 182 4.90 15.15 10.41
N TRP A 183 4.35 16.20 9.81
CA TRP A 183 3.44 16.11 8.68
C TRP A 183 4.04 16.68 7.41
N VAL A 184 3.62 16.10 6.28
CA VAL A 184 3.80 16.65 4.95
C VAL A 184 2.43 16.91 4.30
N ASP A 185 2.29 18.07 3.67
CA ASP A 185 1.22 18.39 2.73
C ASP A 185 1.86 18.69 1.38
N THR A 186 1.65 17.78 0.44
CA THR A 186 2.31 17.84 -0.86
C THR A 186 1.83 18.97 -1.78
N GLN A 187 0.72 19.66 -1.43
CA GLN A 187 0.14 20.75 -2.21
C GLN A 187 -0.07 20.40 -3.70
N GLY A 188 -0.45 19.15 -3.98
CA GLY A 188 -0.72 18.64 -5.34
C GLY A 188 0.51 18.09 -6.07
N ASN A 189 1.69 18.12 -5.44
CA ASN A 189 2.86 17.42 -5.97
C ASN A 189 2.81 15.94 -5.59
N THR A 190 3.36 15.05 -6.41
CA THR A 190 3.61 13.66 -6.00
C THR A 190 5.04 13.52 -5.52
N ILE A 191 5.25 12.97 -4.32
CA ILE A 191 6.58 12.76 -3.69
C ILE A 191 6.87 11.27 -3.54
N ASN A 192 8.14 10.87 -3.44
CA ASN A 192 8.49 9.45 -3.24
C ASN A 192 9.63 9.21 -2.23
N ALA A 193 10.38 10.23 -1.84
CA ALA A 193 11.45 10.09 -0.86
C ALA A 193 11.60 11.37 -0.05
N VAL A 194 12.05 11.22 1.19
CA VAL A 194 12.35 12.31 2.10
C VAL A 194 13.66 12.05 2.83
N ASP A 195 14.36 13.12 3.14
CA ASP A 195 15.45 13.17 4.10
C ASP A 195 15.19 14.38 5.01
N ILE A 196 14.52 14.15 6.13
CA ILE A 196 14.05 15.20 7.03
C ILE A 196 14.93 15.22 8.28
N SER A 197 15.43 16.41 8.61
CA SER A 197 16.14 16.67 9.85
C SER A 197 15.34 17.71 10.65
N VAL A 198 14.87 17.29 11.82
CA VAL A 198 14.14 18.14 12.76
C VAL A 198 15.13 18.63 13.81
N SER A 199 15.24 19.94 13.99
CA SER A 199 15.98 20.58 15.08
C SER A 199 15.04 20.86 16.25
N TYR A 200 15.59 20.76 17.46
CA TYR A 200 14.87 21.07 18.70
C TYR A 200 15.74 21.87 19.66
N ASP A 201 15.13 22.74 20.45
CA ASP A 201 15.84 23.63 21.35
C ASP A 201 16.19 22.97 22.70
N SER A 202 16.72 23.76 23.65
CA SER A 202 17.09 23.27 24.99
C SER A 202 15.93 22.90 25.88
N MET A 203 14.72 23.31 25.53
CA MET A 203 13.52 23.02 26.29
C MET A 203 12.90 21.69 25.87
N VAL A 204 13.52 20.94 24.96
CA VAL A 204 13.06 19.64 24.48
C VAL A 204 14.05 18.56 24.89
N GLU A 205 13.67 17.70 25.83
CA GLU A 205 14.30 16.39 26.05
C GLU A 205 13.59 15.38 25.14
N LEU A 206 14.24 14.99 24.05
CA LEU A 206 13.66 14.03 23.12
C LEU A 206 13.82 12.60 23.67
N LEU A 207 12.71 11.86 23.75
CA LEU A 207 12.65 10.52 24.33
C LEU A 207 12.63 9.44 23.24
N SER A 208 11.86 9.65 22.17
CA SER A 208 11.84 8.76 21.02
C SER A 208 11.50 9.48 19.71
N ALA A 209 11.97 8.88 18.61
CA ALA A 209 11.59 9.21 17.24
C ALA A 209 11.02 7.94 16.60
N GLU A 210 9.79 7.99 16.10
CA GLU A 210 9.04 6.80 15.69
C GLU A 210 8.43 6.97 14.29
N LYS A 211 8.19 5.85 13.61
CA LYS A 211 7.63 5.79 12.24
C LYS A 211 6.15 5.38 12.19
N ASN A 212 5.46 5.36 13.32
CA ASN A 212 4.07 4.93 13.38
C ASN A 212 3.20 5.82 12.48
N ASP A 213 2.27 5.20 11.75
CA ASP A 213 1.38 5.86 10.79
C ASP A 213 2.08 6.62 9.64
N SER A 214 3.38 6.37 9.43
CA SER A 214 4.15 7.02 8.37
C SER A 214 3.63 6.67 6.98
N ILE A 215 3.62 7.66 6.09
CA ILE A 215 3.36 7.46 4.66
C ILE A 215 4.51 6.72 3.96
N LEU A 216 5.69 6.64 4.59
CA LEU A 216 6.87 5.96 4.06
C LEU A 216 6.80 4.47 4.38
N ASN A 217 7.07 3.64 3.38
CA ASN A 217 7.05 2.18 3.52
C ASN A 217 8.44 1.53 3.31
N LEU A 218 9.46 2.35 3.01
CA LEU A 218 10.85 1.93 2.89
C LEU A 218 11.74 2.91 3.66
N TRP A 219 12.53 2.41 4.61
CA TRP A 219 13.42 3.24 5.42
C TRP A 219 14.87 2.96 5.01
N VAL A 220 15.62 4.02 4.72
CA VAL A 220 17.06 3.91 4.43
C VAL A 220 17.81 3.72 5.75
N GLU A 221 17.42 4.49 6.75
CA GLU A 221 17.85 4.38 8.14
C GLU A 221 16.62 4.48 9.04
N GLU A 222 16.64 3.77 10.17
CA GLU A 222 15.57 3.89 11.17
C GLU A 222 15.52 5.32 11.74
N PRO A 223 14.33 5.86 12.07
CA PRO A 223 14.23 7.13 12.77
C PRO A 223 15.15 7.16 13.98
N SER A 224 15.94 8.22 14.07
CA SER A 224 16.98 8.33 15.09
C SER A 224 17.08 9.78 15.55
N PHE A 225 17.66 9.97 16.73
CA PHE A 225 17.93 11.30 17.24
C PHE A 225 19.25 11.35 18.01
N SER A 226 19.75 12.57 18.21
CA SER A 226 21.01 12.81 18.90
C SER A 226 20.88 14.03 19.79
N ASP A 227 20.95 13.82 21.10
CA ASP A 227 20.90 14.91 22.09
C ASP A 227 22.11 15.84 22.01
N THR A 228 23.26 15.35 21.53
CA THR A 228 24.45 16.16 21.31
C THR A 228 24.26 17.16 20.18
N THR A 229 23.62 16.75 19.08
CA THR A 229 23.39 17.63 17.92
C THR A 229 22.02 18.29 17.94
N ARG A 230 21.14 17.87 18.86
CA ARG A 230 19.72 18.24 18.98
C ARG A 230 18.96 18.13 17.68
N ARG A 231 19.10 16.97 17.05
CA ARG A 231 18.45 16.65 15.79
C ARG A 231 17.83 15.27 15.81
N ALA A 232 16.65 15.16 15.20
CA ALA A 232 16.01 13.91 14.85
C ALA A 232 15.99 13.75 13.33
N LYS A 233 16.31 12.55 12.84
CA LYS A 233 16.41 12.23 11.41
C LYS A 233 15.36 11.23 10.98
N PHE A 234 14.78 11.48 9.81
CA PHE A 234 13.82 10.61 9.14
C PHE A 234 14.19 10.51 7.66
N THR A 235 14.76 9.38 7.26
CA THR A 235 15.24 9.16 5.89
C THR A 235 14.58 7.91 5.31
N GLY A 236 13.70 8.09 4.32
CA GLY A 236 12.91 7.01 3.78
C GLY A 236 12.16 7.38 2.50
N GLY A 237 11.45 6.41 1.94
CA GLY A 237 10.71 6.55 0.71
C GLY A 237 9.41 5.74 0.69
N ARG A 238 8.64 5.98 -0.37
CA ARG A 238 7.37 5.30 -0.64
C ARG A 238 7.34 4.79 -2.07
N THR A 239 7.11 3.49 -2.22
CA THR A 239 6.87 2.88 -3.53
C THR A 239 5.53 3.36 -4.11
N GLY A 240 5.53 3.79 -5.38
CA GLY A 240 4.33 4.27 -6.08
C GLY A 240 4.01 5.77 -5.90
N GLY A 241 4.76 6.47 -5.04
CA GLY A 241 4.57 7.90 -4.77
C GLY A 241 3.42 8.19 -3.79
N PHE A 242 3.41 9.42 -3.28
CA PHE A 242 2.42 9.95 -2.35
C PHE A 242 1.98 11.35 -2.80
N GLU A 243 0.67 11.58 -2.80
CA GLU A 243 0.07 12.90 -2.99
C GLU A 243 -1.03 13.06 -1.94
N GLY A 244 -1.20 14.28 -1.42
CA GLY A 244 -2.06 14.59 -0.29
C GLY A 244 -1.30 14.95 0.98
N ARG A 245 -1.93 14.68 2.14
CA ARG A 245 -1.42 14.97 3.49
C ARG A 245 -1.18 13.70 4.28
N GLY A 246 -0.05 13.59 4.96
CA GLY A 246 0.22 12.45 5.84
C GLY A 246 1.42 12.62 6.74
N ILE A 247 1.60 11.66 7.64
CA ILE A 247 2.65 11.66 8.66
C ILE A 247 3.95 11.14 8.06
N ILE A 248 5.07 11.78 8.35
CA ILE A 248 6.42 11.28 8.06
C ILE A 248 6.96 10.48 9.24
N GLY A 249 6.79 11.00 10.46
CA GLY A 249 7.25 10.39 11.69
C GLY A 249 6.70 11.11 12.91
N GLN A 250 7.02 10.63 14.10
CA GLN A 250 6.50 11.13 15.38
C GLN A 250 7.65 11.34 16.35
N LEU A 251 7.59 12.41 17.13
CA LEU A 251 8.55 12.71 18.20
C LEU A 251 7.83 12.67 19.54
N TYR A 252 8.42 11.98 20.51
CA TYR A 252 7.98 11.99 21.90
C TYR A 252 9.04 12.67 22.74
N TRP A 253 8.67 13.73 23.44
CA TRP A 253 9.61 14.56 24.19
C TRP A 253 9.01 15.05 25.48
N ARG A 254 9.83 15.63 26.35
CA ARG A 254 9.42 16.14 27.66
C ARG A 254 10.21 17.40 28.02
N ASN A 255 9.66 18.18 28.94
CA ASN A 255 10.42 19.18 29.70
C ASN A 255 9.98 19.13 31.17
N GLU A 256 10.91 18.96 32.10
CA GLU A 256 10.62 18.89 33.55
C GLU A 256 10.35 20.26 34.20
N ASN A 257 10.76 21.35 33.55
CA ASN A 257 10.69 22.70 34.10
C ASN A 257 9.51 23.48 33.53
N ALA A 258 8.76 24.12 34.44
CA ALA A 258 7.69 25.03 34.09
C ALA A 258 8.21 26.35 33.54
N GLY A 259 7.46 26.94 32.61
CA GLY A 259 7.75 28.24 32.03
C GLY A 259 8.70 28.17 30.83
N GLY A 260 8.52 29.11 29.91
CA GLY A 260 9.26 29.16 28.66
C GLY A 260 8.51 28.49 27.50
N LYS A 261 9.22 28.39 26.38
CA LYS A 261 8.68 27.96 25.09
C LYS A 261 9.63 26.93 24.49
N ALA A 262 9.12 25.75 24.19
CA ALA A 262 9.84 24.71 23.46
C ALA A 262 9.54 24.80 21.96
N THR A 263 10.57 24.66 21.15
CA THR A 263 10.50 24.86 19.70
C THR A 263 11.00 23.62 18.96
N LEU A 264 10.20 23.16 18.00
CA LEU A 264 10.58 22.16 17.00
C LEU A 264 10.61 22.81 15.61
N GLY A 265 11.68 22.58 14.85
CA GLY A 265 11.88 23.18 13.53
C GLY A 265 12.42 22.20 12.51
N PHE A 266 12.28 22.52 11.23
CA PHE A 266 12.89 21.75 10.15
C PHE A 266 14.19 22.41 9.70
N ASP A 267 15.28 21.65 9.65
CA ASP A 267 16.55 22.16 9.13
C ASP A 267 16.44 22.49 7.63
N GLU A 268 17.24 23.46 7.19
CA GLU A 268 17.35 23.83 5.76
C GLU A 268 17.83 22.67 4.89
N SER A 269 18.60 21.74 5.47
CA SER A 269 19.06 20.52 4.80
C SER A 269 17.97 19.49 4.58
N SER A 270 16.76 19.69 5.12
CA SER A 270 15.64 18.77 4.89
C SER A 270 15.22 18.82 3.43
N VAL A 271 15.06 17.64 2.81
CA VAL A 271 14.71 17.47 1.40
C VAL A 271 13.50 16.56 1.27
N VAL A 272 12.61 16.91 0.35
CA VAL A 272 11.54 16.04 -0.15
C VAL A 272 11.74 15.92 -1.66
N LEU A 273 11.73 14.71 -2.19
CA LEU A 273 11.94 14.43 -3.61
C LEU A 273 10.62 14.16 -4.32
N LEU A 274 10.46 14.77 -5.49
CA LEU A 274 9.33 14.54 -6.38
C LEU A 274 9.38 13.12 -6.96
N ASN A 275 8.21 12.55 -7.22
CA ASN A 275 8.06 11.25 -7.85
C ASN A 275 8.19 11.34 -9.39
N ASP A 276 9.31 11.89 -9.85
CA ASP A 276 9.61 12.11 -11.27
C ASP A 276 10.63 11.10 -11.84
N GLY A 277 11.25 10.29 -10.98
CA GLY A 277 12.31 9.35 -11.34
C GLY A 277 13.66 10.01 -11.63
N LEU A 278 13.79 11.33 -11.44
CA LEU A 278 15.01 12.11 -11.60
C LEU A 278 15.61 12.54 -10.27
N GLY A 279 14.85 12.42 -9.17
CA GLY A 279 15.29 12.81 -7.83
C GLY A 279 15.29 14.32 -7.64
N THR A 280 14.34 15.02 -8.27
CA THR A 280 14.24 16.48 -8.19
C THR A 280 13.71 16.89 -6.81
N PRO A 281 14.40 17.77 -6.06
CA PRO A 281 13.88 18.30 -4.81
C PRO A 281 12.64 19.17 -5.04
N ALA A 282 11.61 18.97 -4.24
CA ALA A 282 10.48 19.88 -4.15
C ALA A 282 10.88 21.18 -3.44
N GLU A 283 10.29 22.31 -3.84
CA GLU A 283 10.36 23.53 -3.06
C GLU A 283 9.60 23.33 -1.74
N LEU A 284 10.20 23.74 -0.60
CA LEU A 284 9.67 23.44 0.73
C LEU A 284 9.22 24.69 1.48
N GLU A 285 7.95 24.71 1.91
CA GLU A 285 7.47 25.59 2.98
C GLU A 285 7.65 24.85 4.31
N ARG A 286 8.48 25.37 5.22
CA ARG A 286 8.74 24.76 6.53
C ARG A 286 8.05 25.57 7.62
N ARG A 287 7.20 24.93 8.43
CA ARG A 287 6.56 25.54 9.59
C ARG A 287 7.10 24.94 10.86
N GLN A 288 7.64 25.80 11.72
CA GLN A 288 8.05 25.40 13.07
C GLN A 288 6.82 25.17 13.95
N SER A 289 7.06 24.55 15.11
CA SER A 289 6.07 24.36 16.13
C SER A 289 6.56 24.80 17.49
N ASP A 290 5.64 25.41 18.23
CA ASP A 290 5.91 26.25 19.37
C ASP A 290 5.00 25.84 20.54
N TYR A 291 5.60 25.44 21.66
CA TYR A 291 4.90 24.88 22.82
C TYR A 291 5.15 25.71 24.07
N ASN A 292 4.08 26.27 24.65
CA ASN A 292 4.17 27.00 25.92
C ASN A 292 4.13 26.01 27.09
N ILE A 293 5.15 26.02 27.95
CA ILE A 293 5.26 25.04 29.04
C ILE A 293 4.66 25.62 30.33
N LEU A 294 3.57 25.00 30.78
CA LEU A 294 2.83 25.37 31.98
C LEU A 294 3.38 24.67 33.22
N ALA A 295 3.23 25.33 34.37
CA ALA A 295 3.55 24.73 35.66
C ALA A 295 2.63 23.57 35.98
N LYS A 296 3.20 22.49 36.51
CA LYS A 296 2.45 21.39 37.09
C LYS A 296 1.75 21.91 38.35
N GLY A 297 0.50 22.30 38.23
CA GLY A 297 -0.29 22.81 39.35
C GLY A 297 -0.48 21.72 40.41
N GLU A 298 -0.23 22.04 41.68
CA GLU A 298 -0.64 21.19 42.80
C GLU A 298 -2.17 21.00 42.74
N GLY A 299 -2.60 19.78 42.37
CA GLY A 299 -4.00 19.36 42.39
C GLY A 299 -4.70 19.24 41.03
N LEU A 300 -4.00 18.84 39.95
CA LEU A 300 -4.68 18.48 38.70
C LEU A 300 -5.50 17.19 38.83
N LEU A 301 -6.70 17.23 38.26
CA LEU A 301 -7.57 16.10 37.98
C LEU A 301 -6.83 15.09 37.09
N ASN A 302 -6.16 14.12 37.70
CA ASN A 302 -5.40 13.11 36.96
C ASN A 302 -6.34 12.03 36.43
N LEU A 303 -6.68 12.15 35.14
CA LEU A 303 -7.54 11.21 34.45
C LEU A 303 -6.73 10.02 33.93
N SER A 304 -7.10 8.82 34.34
CA SER A 304 -6.40 7.57 34.00
C SER A 304 -7.38 6.52 33.50
N SER A 305 -6.87 5.49 32.82
CA SER A 305 -7.66 4.34 32.40
C SER A 305 -6.88 3.05 32.60
N ALA A 306 -7.40 2.14 33.43
CA ALA A 306 -6.79 0.82 33.62
C ALA A 306 -6.95 -0.09 32.40
N SER A 307 -8.04 0.11 31.63
CA SER A 307 -8.32 -0.68 30.42
C SER A 307 -7.59 -0.15 29.18
N HIS A 308 -7.36 1.16 29.10
CA HIS A 308 -6.76 1.85 27.96
C HIS A 308 -5.63 2.76 28.48
N PRO A 309 -4.55 2.19 29.04
CA PRO A 309 -3.51 2.95 29.73
C PRO A 309 -2.77 3.95 28.83
N ASP A 310 -2.66 3.64 27.53
CA ASP A 310 -2.02 4.50 26.54
C ASP A 310 -3.08 5.14 25.62
N GLU A 311 -3.10 6.46 25.55
CA GLU A 311 -4.07 7.23 24.74
C GLU A 311 -3.79 7.14 23.24
N ASN A 312 -2.56 6.79 22.88
CA ASN A 312 -2.13 6.73 21.49
C ASN A 312 -2.42 5.38 20.84
N LYS A 313 -2.64 4.33 21.65
CA LYS A 313 -2.87 2.97 21.20
C LYS A 313 -4.35 2.71 20.88
N TRP A 314 -4.60 1.97 19.79
CA TRP A 314 -5.92 1.41 19.50
C TRP A 314 -6.19 0.17 20.34
N TYR A 315 -7.43 -0.04 20.75
CA TYR A 315 -7.85 -1.20 21.53
C TYR A 315 -9.12 -1.81 20.94
N ASN A 316 -9.20 -3.14 20.98
CA ASN A 316 -10.37 -3.89 20.51
C ASN A 316 -11.45 -4.13 21.56
N GLN A 317 -11.26 -3.61 22.77
CA GLN A 317 -12.24 -3.74 23.86
C GLN A 317 -13.41 -2.78 23.63
N PRO A 318 -14.67 -3.24 23.64
CA PRO A 318 -15.84 -2.38 23.40
C PRO A 318 -16.22 -1.52 24.63
N PHE A 319 -15.34 -1.41 25.62
CA PHE A 319 -15.59 -0.67 26.86
C PHE A 319 -14.29 -0.03 27.35
N VAL A 320 -14.40 1.10 28.04
CA VAL A 320 -13.27 1.73 28.74
C VAL A 320 -13.64 2.00 30.20
N ARG A 321 -12.68 1.79 31.09
CA ARG A 321 -12.76 2.11 32.52
C ARG A 321 -11.84 3.28 32.82
N LEU A 322 -12.44 4.42 33.15
CA LEU A 322 -11.74 5.65 33.50
C LEU A 322 -11.81 5.87 35.00
N SER A 323 -10.78 6.50 35.55
CA SER A 323 -10.70 6.87 36.96
C SER A 323 -9.94 8.16 37.18
N TRP A 324 -10.37 8.94 38.16
CA TRP A 324 -9.72 10.17 38.59
C TRP A 324 -9.83 10.32 40.12
N PRO A 325 -8.88 11.01 40.77
CA PRO A 325 -8.96 11.28 42.20
C PRO A 325 -10.13 12.23 42.50
N THR A 326 -10.87 11.95 43.56
CA THR A 326 -11.99 12.78 44.03
C THR A 326 -11.61 13.63 45.23
N ILE A 327 -12.15 14.84 45.31
CA ILE A 327 -12.01 15.75 46.44
C ILE A 327 -13.35 15.79 47.18
N GLU A 328 -13.30 15.72 48.51
CA GLU A 328 -14.50 15.80 49.35
C GLU A 328 -15.25 17.13 49.10
N GLY A 329 -16.56 17.04 48.82
CA GLY A 329 -17.41 18.19 48.54
C GLY A 329 -17.24 18.83 47.16
N ALA A 330 -16.34 18.33 46.30
CA ALA A 330 -16.23 18.80 44.92
C ALA A 330 -17.27 18.12 44.02
N ILE A 331 -17.74 18.86 43.01
CA ILE A 331 -18.62 18.34 41.95
C ILE A 331 -17.86 18.22 40.63
N TYR A 332 -18.31 17.30 39.77
CA TYR A 332 -17.66 16.98 38.51
C TYR A 332 -18.66 17.07 37.37
N SER A 333 -18.21 17.56 36.23
CA SER A 333 -18.95 17.51 34.96
C SER A 333 -18.07 16.87 33.91
N TYR A 334 -18.63 15.94 33.15
CA TYR A 334 -17.89 15.25 32.11
C TYR A 334 -18.71 14.99 30.85
N LEU A 335 -17.99 14.83 29.75
CA LEU A 335 -18.56 14.57 28.44
C LEU A 335 -17.76 13.51 27.72
N VAL A 336 -18.47 12.55 27.11
CA VAL A 336 -17.92 11.64 26.11
C VAL A 336 -18.38 12.12 24.75
N THR A 337 -17.44 12.45 23.88
CA THR A 337 -17.74 12.98 22.56
C THR A 337 -16.78 12.46 21.50
N ARG A 338 -17.21 12.53 20.24
CA ARG A 338 -16.34 12.32 19.07
C ARG A 338 -15.83 13.64 18.50
N ASP A 339 -16.38 14.77 18.94
CA ASP A 339 -15.95 16.11 18.56
C ASP A 339 -14.91 16.64 19.56
N PRO A 340 -13.64 16.85 19.16
CA PRO A 340 -12.61 17.34 20.06
C PRO A 340 -12.87 18.75 20.59
N ALA A 341 -13.70 19.56 19.92
CA ALA A 341 -14.01 20.92 20.33
C ALA A 341 -15.16 21.01 21.35
N GLN A 342 -16.01 19.99 21.46
CA GLN A 342 -17.15 20.02 22.36
C GLN A 342 -16.69 19.95 23.82
N LEU A 343 -17.27 20.78 24.69
CA LEU A 343 -16.93 20.85 26.11
C LEU A 343 -18.07 20.32 26.99
N PRO A 344 -17.79 19.79 28.19
CA PRO A 344 -18.82 19.48 29.18
C PRO A 344 -19.60 20.73 29.56
N ASP A 345 -20.90 20.58 29.80
CA ASP A 345 -21.75 21.66 30.30
C ASP A 345 -21.47 21.93 31.79
N ASP A 346 -22.21 22.85 32.43
CA ASP A 346 -22.00 23.19 33.84
C ASP A 346 -22.92 22.38 34.78
N THR A 347 -23.29 21.15 34.40
CA THR A 347 -24.13 20.27 35.21
C THR A 347 -23.32 19.18 35.92
N LEU A 348 -23.77 18.78 37.10
CA LEU A 348 -23.15 17.69 37.86
C LEU A 348 -23.48 16.35 37.19
N ASP A 349 -22.44 15.53 37.00
CA ASP A 349 -22.57 14.17 36.47
C ASP A 349 -22.21 13.09 37.51
N GLU A 350 -22.86 11.94 37.42
CA GLU A 350 -22.58 10.74 38.21
C GLU A 350 -22.38 9.51 37.30
N PRO A 351 -21.49 8.55 37.66
CA PRO A 351 -20.73 8.43 38.91
C PRO A 351 -19.46 9.30 38.96
N VAL A 352 -18.95 9.54 40.17
CA VAL A 352 -17.73 10.31 40.44
C VAL A 352 -16.52 9.42 40.73
N GLY A 353 -15.34 9.86 40.28
CA GLY A 353 -14.05 9.23 40.53
C GLY A 353 -13.74 8.00 39.68
N ASN A 354 -14.76 7.31 39.18
CA ASN A 354 -14.61 6.21 38.25
C ASN A 354 -15.86 6.02 37.38
N ILE A 355 -15.66 5.63 36.13
CA ILE A 355 -16.76 5.34 35.20
C ILE A 355 -16.36 4.22 34.25
N LYS A 356 -17.34 3.40 33.87
CA LYS A 356 -17.21 2.44 32.77
C LYS A 356 -18.11 2.86 31.62
N LEU A 357 -17.51 3.24 30.50
CA LEU A 357 -18.23 3.43 29.24
C LEU A 357 -18.29 2.09 28.53
N SER A 358 -19.46 1.71 28.05
CA SER A 358 -19.69 0.43 27.35
C SER A 358 -20.25 0.68 25.95
N ASP A 359 -20.28 -0.37 25.12
CA ASP A 359 -20.87 -0.36 23.78
C ASP A 359 -20.25 0.66 22.81
N LEU A 360 -18.97 0.98 23.02
CA LEU A 360 -18.25 1.87 22.11
C LEU A 360 -18.08 1.20 20.74
N THR A 361 -18.46 1.92 19.70
CA THR A 361 -18.21 1.57 18.30
C THR A 361 -16.85 2.09 17.85
N ASP A 362 -16.35 1.58 16.73
CA ASP A 362 -15.05 1.96 16.19
C ASP A 362 -14.94 3.48 15.99
N GLY A 363 -13.76 4.01 16.30
CA GLY A 363 -13.42 5.41 16.17
C GLY A 363 -12.69 5.99 17.37
N VAL A 364 -12.55 7.30 17.34
CA VAL A 364 -11.88 8.10 18.36
C VAL A 364 -12.92 8.82 19.20
N TYR A 365 -12.77 8.73 20.52
CA TYR A 365 -13.57 9.45 21.50
C TYR A 365 -12.65 10.30 22.39
N TYR A 366 -13.23 11.33 22.97
CA TYR A 366 -12.63 12.19 23.96
C TYR A 366 -13.49 12.15 25.21
N PHE A 367 -12.89 11.74 26.34
CA PHE A 367 -13.48 11.94 27.65
C PHE A 367 -12.96 13.25 28.22
N LYS A 368 -13.85 14.20 28.44
CA LYS A 368 -13.53 15.53 28.95
C LYS A 368 -14.12 15.69 30.34
N LEU A 369 -13.36 16.27 31.25
CA LEU A 369 -13.71 16.36 32.67
C LEU A 369 -13.27 17.71 33.24
N LYS A 370 -14.15 18.32 34.03
CA LYS A 370 -13.85 19.48 34.86
C LYS A 370 -14.43 19.29 36.25
N GLN A 371 -13.85 19.98 37.23
CA GLN A 371 -14.34 19.97 38.61
C GLN A 371 -14.67 21.38 39.09
N LYS A 372 -15.55 21.47 40.07
CA LYS A 372 -15.77 22.67 40.88
C LYS A 372 -15.61 22.29 42.35
N LYS A 373 -14.62 22.88 43.02
CA LYS A 373 -14.34 22.61 44.43
C LYS A 373 -15.30 23.40 45.32
N LEU A 374 -15.52 22.88 46.53
CA LEU A 374 -16.31 23.55 47.54
C LEU A 374 -15.66 24.89 47.93
N GLY A 375 -16.39 26.00 47.75
CA GLY A 375 -15.92 27.35 48.08
C GLY A 375 -15.18 28.10 46.95
N GLU A 376 -14.96 27.48 45.79
CA GLU A 376 -14.44 28.17 44.59
C GLU A 376 -15.61 28.64 43.69
N GLU A 377 -15.54 29.87 43.15
CA GLU A 377 -16.66 30.45 42.39
C GLU A 377 -16.85 29.87 40.97
N GLY A 378 -15.87 29.15 40.43
CA GLY A 378 -15.88 28.66 39.04
C GLY A 378 -15.52 27.19 38.87
N TRP A 379 -15.70 26.69 37.64
CA TRP A 379 -15.18 25.39 37.21
C TRP A 379 -13.68 25.48 36.88
N SER A 380 -12.96 24.38 37.08
CA SER A 380 -11.58 24.23 36.63
C SER A 380 -11.46 24.22 35.11
N SER A 381 -10.23 24.32 34.61
CA SER A 381 -9.92 23.94 33.23
C SER A 381 -10.37 22.50 32.93
N VAL A 382 -10.73 22.25 31.67
CA VAL A 382 -11.16 20.93 31.19
C VAL A 382 -9.92 20.07 30.92
N VAL A 383 -9.85 18.91 31.56
CA VAL A 383 -8.91 17.84 31.23
C VAL A 383 -9.55 16.93 30.20
N SER A 384 -8.78 16.47 29.21
CA SER A 384 -9.28 15.61 28.13
C SER A 384 -8.40 14.38 27.99
N ARG A 385 -9.01 13.22 27.79
CA ARG A 385 -8.32 11.95 27.47
C ARG A 385 -8.88 11.34 26.20
N GLN A 386 -7.99 10.96 25.29
CA GLN A 386 -8.35 10.29 24.06
C GLN A 386 -8.56 8.78 24.29
N ILE A 387 -9.56 8.21 23.62
CA ILE A 387 -9.89 6.78 23.65
C ILE A 387 -10.04 6.33 22.20
N LYS A 388 -9.24 5.36 21.76
CA LYS A 388 -9.25 4.83 20.40
C LYS A 388 -9.74 3.39 20.40
N ILE A 389 -10.89 3.15 19.77
CA ILE A 389 -11.54 1.84 19.69
C ILE A 389 -11.49 1.33 18.25
N ASP A 390 -10.93 0.15 18.05
CA ASP A 390 -11.01 -0.57 16.78
C ASP A 390 -11.30 -2.05 17.01
N LYS A 391 -12.51 -2.47 16.63
CA LYS A 391 -12.98 -3.85 16.74
C LYS A 391 -12.99 -4.57 15.39
N THR A 392 -12.61 -3.88 14.32
CA THR A 392 -12.66 -4.43 12.97
C THR A 392 -11.39 -5.24 12.72
N PRO A 393 -11.50 -6.53 12.36
CA PRO A 393 -10.32 -7.30 11.96
C PRO A 393 -9.76 -6.87 10.60
N PRO A 394 -8.46 -7.08 10.37
CA PRO A 394 -7.80 -6.76 9.11
C PRO A 394 -8.35 -7.54 7.92
N GLU A 395 -8.25 -6.96 6.72
CA GLU A 395 -8.67 -7.57 5.46
C GLU A 395 -7.47 -7.90 4.57
N PHE A 396 -7.39 -9.14 4.08
CA PHE A 396 -6.31 -9.54 3.17
C PHE A 396 -6.55 -9.04 1.75
N ILE A 397 -5.54 -8.38 1.19
CA ILE A 397 -5.46 -8.00 -0.23
C ILE A 397 -4.95 -9.20 -1.05
N GLU A 398 -3.91 -9.86 -0.57
CA GLU A 398 -3.38 -11.08 -1.16
C GLU A 398 -2.87 -12.04 -0.08
N ALA A 399 -2.97 -13.34 -0.35
CA ALA A 399 -2.36 -14.39 0.44
C ALA A 399 -2.24 -15.65 -0.43
N LYS A 400 -1.02 -15.94 -0.90
CA LYS A 400 -0.73 -17.05 -1.81
C LYS A 400 0.59 -17.70 -1.47
N ILE A 401 0.70 -18.98 -1.80
CA ILE A 401 1.99 -19.67 -1.77
C ILE A 401 2.45 -19.87 -3.20
N SER A 402 3.66 -19.40 -3.48
CA SER A 402 4.30 -19.45 -4.78
C SER A 402 5.61 -20.23 -4.69
N ARG A 403 6.17 -20.53 -5.86
CA ARG A 403 7.48 -21.14 -6.01
C ARG A 403 8.15 -20.49 -7.20
N ASP A 404 9.33 -19.94 -6.98
CA ASP A 404 10.04 -19.15 -7.99
C ASP A 404 11.52 -19.52 -8.01
N SER A 405 12.07 -19.77 -9.21
CA SER A 405 13.44 -20.22 -9.40
C SER A 405 14.49 -19.14 -9.14
N GLU A 406 14.11 -17.87 -9.24
CA GLU A 406 15.02 -16.72 -9.15
C GLU A 406 14.95 -16.04 -7.77
N LEU A 407 13.76 -15.96 -7.16
CA LEU A 407 13.53 -15.22 -5.91
C LEU A 407 14.00 -15.95 -4.64
N VAL A 408 13.79 -17.27 -4.55
CA VAL A 408 14.11 -18.05 -3.32
C VAL A 408 14.67 -19.44 -3.63
N GLN A 409 15.49 -19.56 -4.68
CA GLN A 409 16.15 -20.81 -5.05
C GLN A 409 15.15 -21.97 -5.25
N ASN A 410 14.00 -21.69 -5.88
CA ASN A 410 12.98 -22.68 -6.19
C ASN A 410 12.36 -23.37 -4.95
N LYS A 411 12.34 -22.69 -3.79
CA LYS A 411 11.59 -23.10 -2.59
C LYS A 411 10.17 -22.53 -2.61
N TYR A 412 9.23 -23.21 -1.97
CA TYR A 412 7.90 -22.68 -1.69
C TYR A 412 7.98 -21.57 -0.65
N PHE A 413 7.31 -20.46 -0.94
CA PHE A 413 7.22 -19.31 -0.04
C PHE A 413 5.80 -18.71 -0.07
N ALA A 414 5.39 -18.14 1.05
CA ALA A 414 4.16 -17.38 1.17
C ALA A 414 4.40 -15.90 0.86
N SER A 415 3.52 -15.31 0.06
CA SER A 415 3.42 -13.87 -0.19
C SER A 415 2.01 -13.44 0.17
N PHE A 416 1.91 -12.36 0.95
CA PHE A 416 0.65 -11.91 1.52
C PHE A 416 0.72 -10.42 1.85
N ALA A 417 -0.43 -9.76 1.82
CA ALA A 417 -0.62 -8.38 2.23
C ALA A 417 -2.04 -8.23 2.77
N ALA A 418 -2.19 -7.47 3.84
CA ALA A 418 -3.45 -7.08 4.43
C ALA A 418 -3.50 -5.57 4.63
N ASN A 419 -4.70 -5.02 4.67
CA ASN A 419 -5.00 -3.63 4.94
C ASN A 419 -5.95 -3.52 6.13
N ASP A 420 -5.79 -2.47 6.93
CA ASP A 420 -6.58 -2.26 8.12
C ASP A 420 -6.62 -0.78 8.53
N LYS A 421 -7.63 -0.38 9.32
CA LYS A 421 -7.78 1.00 9.83
C LYS A 421 -6.81 1.34 10.96
N ALA A 422 -6.50 0.40 11.85
CA ALA A 422 -5.54 0.58 12.94
C ALA A 422 -4.10 0.23 12.52
N SER A 423 -3.83 0.05 11.22
CA SER A 423 -2.57 -0.46 10.68
C SER A 423 -2.25 -1.90 11.11
N ILE A 424 -1.59 -2.67 10.24
CA ILE A 424 -1.18 -4.04 10.56
C ILE A 424 0.02 -3.99 11.52
N ALA A 425 -0.11 -4.62 12.68
CA ALA A 425 0.99 -4.73 13.64
C ALA A 425 2.00 -5.81 13.26
N ARG A 426 1.53 -7.00 12.88
CA ARG A 426 2.38 -8.10 12.42
C ARG A 426 1.59 -9.18 11.69
N TYR A 427 2.31 -10.08 11.04
CA TYR A 427 1.77 -11.34 10.52
C TYR A 427 2.32 -12.53 11.33
N GLU A 428 1.59 -13.64 11.32
CA GLU A 428 2.05 -14.93 11.84
C GLU A 428 1.79 -16.04 10.80
N ILE A 429 2.69 -17.02 10.69
CA ILE A 429 2.46 -18.27 9.94
C ILE A 429 2.36 -19.46 10.87
N ILE A 430 1.44 -20.35 10.52
CA ILE A 430 1.23 -21.64 11.17
C ILE A 430 1.22 -22.71 10.08
N GLU A 431 2.14 -23.67 10.15
CA GLU A 431 2.19 -24.83 9.25
C GLU A 431 1.60 -26.06 9.97
N GLY A 432 0.38 -26.46 9.61
CA GLY A 432 -0.37 -27.51 10.29
C GLY A 432 -0.73 -27.12 11.73
N ASP A 433 -0.29 -27.93 12.69
CA ASP A 433 -0.53 -27.71 14.14
C ASP A 433 0.67 -27.08 14.85
N SER A 434 1.61 -26.49 14.10
CA SER A 434 2.80 -25.84 14.65
C SER A 434 2.44 -24.59 15.46
N ALA A 435 3.35 -24.15 16.34
CA ALA A 435 3.19 -22.87 17.02
C ALA A 435 3.21 -21.70 16.01
N PRO A 436 2.44 -20.62 16.24
CA PRO A 436 2.48 -19.43 15.40
C PRO A 436 3.88 -18.80 15.39
N GLU A 437 4.41 -18.54 14.20
CA GLU A 437 5.70 -17.89 14.01
C GLU A 437 5.50 -16.47 13.51
N PRO A 438 5.98 -15.44 14.24
CA PRO A 438 5.82 -14.05 13.82
C PRO A 438 6.69 -13.74 12.60
N ILE A 439 6.14 -12.94 11.70
CA ILE A 439 6.78 -12.52 10.45
C ILE A 439 6.73 -11.01 10.36
N LEU A 440 7.89 -10.41 10.09
CA LEU A 440 8.02 -8.97 9.91
C LEU A 440 7.65 -8.55 8.49
N GLN A 441 8.07 -9.31 7.46
CA GLN A 441 7.76 -9.01 6.05
C GLN A 441 7.70 -10.29 5.18
N PRO A 442 6.84 -10.33 4.15
CA PRO A 442 6.91 -11.33 3.09
C PRO A 442 8.12 -11.08 2.16
N PRO A 443 8.58 -12.08 1.39
CA PRO A 443 8.08 -13.45 1.35
C PRO A 443 8.58 -14.30 2.53
N PHE A 444 7.74 -15.21 3.02
CA PHE A 444 8.14 -16.18 4.04
C PHE A 444 8.42 -17.54 3.42
N ILE A 445 9.64 -18.06 3.55
CA ILE A 445 10.01 -19.38 3.05
C ILE A 445 9.45 -20.44 4.00
N LEU A 446 8.61 -21.34 3.47
CA LEU A 446 7.97 -22.38 4.27
C LEU A 446 9.00 -23.38 4.80
N LYS A 447 8.80 -23.91 6.01
CA LYS A 447 9.61 -25.02 6.53
C LYS A 447 9.19 -26.33 5.87
N ASN A 448 7.89 -26.56 5.69
CA ASN A 448 7.36 -27.72 4.99
C ASN A 448 7.32 -27.50 3.47
N GLN A 449 8.46 -27.75 2.84
CA GLN A 449 8.62 -27.67 1.38
C GLN A 449 7.87 -28.76 0.60
N ASP A 450 7.35 -29.80 1.26
CA ASP A 450 6.51 -30.83 0.64
C ASP A 450 5.04 -30.39 0.55
N ARG A 451 4.67 -29.29 1.24
CA ARG A 451 3.31 -28.76 1.32
C ARG A 451 2.29 -29.82 1.76
N SER A 452 2.71 -30.72 2.65
CA SER A 452 1.89 -31.83 3.13
C SER A 452 0.84 -31.44 4.17
N VAL A 453 0.95 -30.22 4.72
CA VAL A 453 0.03 -29.63 5.69
C VAL A 453 -0.53 -28.30 5.18
N ALA A 454 -1.67 -27.87 5.72
CA ALA A 454 -2.22 -26.55 5.44
C ALA A 454 -1.33 -25.46 6.06
N VAL A 455 -1.34 -24.29 5.46
CA VAL A 455 -0.62 -23.11 5.96
C VAL A 455 -1.65 -22.05 6.29
N THR A 456 -1.68 -21.63 7.55
CA THR A 456 -2.50 -20.51 8.00
C THR A 456 -1.62 -19.27 8.08
N ILE A 457 -2.08 -18.20 7.43
CA ILE A 457 -1.49 -16.87 7.51
C ILE A 457 -2.44 -16.02 8.34
N ARG A 458 -1.95 -15.47 9.46
CA ARG A 458 -2.70 -14.61 10.36
C ARG A 458 -2.18 -13.18 10.24
N ALA A 459 -3.06 -12.24 9.94
CA ALA A 459 -2.77 -10.80 10.04
C ALA A 459 -3.31 -10.29 11.37
N ILE A 460 -2.51 -9.52 12.12
CA ILE A 460 -2.88 -8.94 13.41
C ILE A 460 -2.70 -7.43 13.34
N ASP A 461 -3.73 -6.66 13.64
CA ASP A 461 -3.67 -5.19 13.67
C ASP A 461 -3.09 -4.64 14.99
N ALA A 462 -2.91 -3.32 15.08
CA ALA A 462 -2.39 -2.66 16.28
C ALA A 462 -3.36 -2.71 17.48
N ALA A 463 -4.65 -2.91 17.25
CA ALA A 463 -5.67 -3.07 18.28
C ALA A 463 -5.74 -4.49 18.85
N GLY A 464 -5.08 -5.45 18.20
CA GLY A 464 -5.05 -6.86 18.55
C GLY A 464 -6.17 -7.69 17.92
N ASN A 465 -6.94 -7.16 16.95
CA ASN A 465 -7.81 -8.00 16.14
C ASN A 465 -6.97 -8.78 15.14
N TYR A 466 -7.49 -9.92 14.70
CA TYR A 466 -6.79 -10.77 13.74
C TYR A 466 -7.73 -11.41 12.74
N LYS A 467 -7.16 -11.70 11.57
CA LYS A 467 -7.82 -12.45 10.51
C LYS A 467 -6.89 -13.56 10.05
N ASP A 468 -7.45 -14.76 9.91
CA ASP A 468 -6.75 -15.92 9.38
C ASP A 468 -7.18 -16.19 7.93
N ILE A 469 -6.22 -16.51 7.08
CA ILE A 469 -6.42 -17.19 5.79
C ILE A 469 -5.74 -18.55 5.85
N ILE A 470 -6.48 -19.58 5.45
CA ILE A 470 -5.99 -20.95 5.40
C ILE A 470 -5.77 -21.34 3.94
N ILE A 471 -4.52 -21.67 3.60
CA ILE A 471 -4.16 -22.22 2.30
C ILE A 471 -4.02 -23.75 2.47
N PRO A 472 -4.85 -24.56 1.79
CA PRO A 472 -4.91 -26.00 2.00
C PRO A 472 -3.59 -26.71 1.63
N ALA A 473 -3.36 -27.88 2.21
CA ALA A 473 -2.25 -28.76 1.83
C ALA A 473 -2.35 -29.20 0.36
N LEU A 474 -1.22 -29.54 -0.24
CA LEU A 474 -1.22 -30.27 -1.51
C LEU A 474 -1.73 -31.70 -1.30
N THR A 475 -2.53 -32.17 -2.25
CA THR A 475 -2.90 -33.59 -2.31
C THR A 475 -1.66 -34.44 -2.52
N TRP A 476 -1.68 -35.69 -2.06
CA TRP A 476 -0.47 -36.51 -2.00
C TRP A 476 0.23 -36.67 -3.37
N TRP A 477 -0.51 -36.75 -4.48
CA TRP A 477 0.06 -36.88 -5.82
C TRP A 477 0.65 -35.57 -6.38
N GLN A 478 0.32 -34.42 -5.78
CA GLN A 478 0.91 -33.12 -6.12
C GLN A 478 2.20 -32.84 -5.33
N ARG A 479 2.51 -33.66 -4.32
CA ARG A 479 3.65 -33.42 -3.42
C ARG A 479 4.98 -33.60 -4.15
N PRO A 480 5.94 -32.68 -3.98
CA PRO A 480 7.26 -32.77 -4.60
C PRO A 480 7.98 -34.09 -4.33
N SER A 481 7.91 -34.60 -3.09
CA SER A 481 8.52 -35.88 -2.73
C SER A 481 7.93 -37.06 -3.51
N ILE A 482 6.61 -37.13 -3.61
CA ILE A 482 5.91 -38.18 -4.36
C ILE A 482 6.22 -38.12 -5.85
N ILE A 483 6.21 -36.92 -6.44
CA ILE A 483 6.58 -36.72 -7.85
C ILE A 483 8.02 -37.20 -8.10
N LEU A 484 8.95 -36.93 -7.17
CA LEU A 484 10.33 -37.40 -7.26
C LEU A 484 10.41 -38.93 -7.20
N TYR A 485 9.72 -39.58 -6.26
CA TYR A 485 9.69 -41.04 -6.16
C TYR A 485 9.11 -41.70 -7.41
N VAL A 486 8.02 -41.16 -7.98
CA VAL A 486 7.43 -41.66 -9.23
C VAL A 486 8.41 -41.54 -10.39
N LYS A 487 9.11 -40.40 -10.52
CA LYS A 487 10.15 -40.20 -11.56
C LYS A 487 11.31 -41.20 -11.41
N ILE A 488 11.81 -41.38 -10.20
CA ILE A 488 12.87 -42.36 -9.92
C ILE A 488 12.40 -43.77 -10.25
N GLY A 489 11.18 -44.14 -9.83
CA GLY A 489 10.58 -45.44 -10.14
C GLY A 489 10.45 -45.70 -11.65
N LEU A 490 10.02 -44.71 -12.42
CA LEU A 490 9.97 -44.76 -13.88
C LEU A 490 11.37 -44.96 -14.50
N ILE A 491 12.37 -44.21 -14.05
CA ILE A 491 13.75 -44.31 -14.54
C ILE A 491 14.32 -45.70 -14.25
N VAL A 492 14.15 -46.20 -13.02
CA VAL A 492 14.60 -47.54 -12.62
C VAL A 492 13.86 -48.62 -13.42
N GLY A 493 12.56 -48.49 -13.60
CA GLY A 493 11.75 -49.42 -14.41
C GLY A 493 12.22 -49.48 -15.86
N LEU A 494 12.45 -48.32 -16.50
CA LEU A 494 12.99 -48.24 -17.87
C LEU A 494 14.40 -48.85 -17.96
N ALA A 495 15.26 -48.62 -16.96
CA ALA A 495 16.59 -49.21 -16.90
C ALA A 495 16.54 -50.75 -16.79
N LEU A 496 15.63 -51.29 -15.97
CA LEU A 496 15.43 -52.73 -15.85
C LEU A 496 14.91 -53.35 -17.16
N ILE A 497 13.96 -52.71 -17.84
CA ILE A 497 13.47 -53.16 -19.15
C ILE A 497 14.60 -53.18 -20.18
N ALA A 498 15.41 -52.10 -20.24
CA ALA A 498 16.56 -52.03 -21.13
C ALA A 498 17.58 -53.14 -20.82
N ALA A 499 17.86 -53.43 -19.55
CA ALA A 499 18.75 -54.52 -19.14
C ALA A 499 18.22 -55.89 -19.60
N VAL A 500 16.91 -56.16 -19.45
CA VAL A 500 16.28 -57.39 -19.94
C VAL A 500 16.41 -57.50 -21.47
N ILE A 501 16.15 -56.42 -22.21
CA ILE A 501 16.30 -56.40 -23.68
C ILE A 501 17.74 -56.72 -24.08
N ILE A 502 18.72 -56.10 -23.42
CA ILE A 502 20.15 -56.37 -23.66
C ILE A 502 20.49 -57.84 -23.40
N ILE A 503 20.01 -58.41 -22.29
CA ILE A 503 20.22 -59.84 -21.96
C ILE A 503 19.63 -60.75 -23.04
N VAL A 504 18.42 -60.44 -23.53
CA VAL A 504 17.75 -61.21 -24.60
C VAL A 504 18.54 -61.13 -25.91
N ILE A 505 19.04 -59.94 -26.28
CA ILE A 505 19.87 -59.75 -27.48
C ILE A 505 21.18 -60.54 -27.38
N ILE A 506 21.86 -60.49 -26.22
CA ILE A 506 23.11 -61.24 -25.98
C ILE A 506 22.84 -62.75 -26.07
N ARG A 507 21.73 -63.25 -25.51
CA ARG A 507 21.37 -64.67 -25.59
C ARG A 507 21.07 -65.12 -27.02
N ARG A 508 20.38 -64.30 -27.82
CA ARG A 508 20.13 -64.59 -29.25
C ARG A 508 21.42 -64.64 -30.08
N LYS A 509 22.40 -63.76 -29.81
CA LYS A 509 23.71 -63.79 -30.50
C LYS A 509 24.57 -65.01 -30.16
N LYS A 510 24.29 -65.73 -29.06
CA LYS A 510 25.00 -66.97 -28.70
C LYS A 510 24.36 -68.24 -29.27
N SER A 511 23.16 -68.17 -29.86
CA SER A 511 22.46 -69.32 -30.45
C SER A 511 22.44 -69.30 -31.99
N ILE A 512 23.23 -68.42 -32.61
CA ILE A 512 23.59 -68.37 -34.03
C ILE A 512 25.10 -68.62 -34.06
#